data_AF-A0A7X3REC2-F1
#
_entry.id   AF-A0A7X3REC2-F1
#
_cell.length_a   1.000
_cell.length_b   1.000
_cell.length_c   1.000
_cell.angle_alpha   90.00
_cell.angle_beta   90.00
_cell.angle_gamma   90.00
#
_symmetry.space_group_name_H-M   'P 1'
#
loop_
_entity.id
_entity.type
_entity.pdbx_description
1 polymer ?
#
loop_
_entity_poly.entity_id
_entity_poly.type
_entity_poly.pdbx_seq_one_letter_code
_entity_poly.pdbx_strand_id
1 'polypeptide(L)'
;MLNLVRMESPGLAVLAIHRLLDNLTPDNITYAITKLPEVFDVHELDTQATLMAQLETRRGKSPAIGLYTADDKHRLLIPHSTTPSQLDVTLVQETLIKEMFQVETLADHISYTAYADDAVAHVKSGTGRVALLMNPTPVEQVLEVAMAGSIMPQKSTYFYPKMATGLVLNLLNR
;
A
#
# COMPACT_ATOMS: atom_id res chain seq x y z
N MET A 1 -12.48 -3.42 -22.38
CA MET A 1 -13.62 -4.06 -21.70
C MET A 1 -14.12 -3.09 -20.64
N LEU A 2 -15.38 -2.69 -20.71
CA LEU A 2 -16.00 -1.78 -19.73
C LEU A 2 -17.03 -2.58 -18.95
N ASN A 3 -16.92 -2.57 -17.62
CA ASN A 3 -17.88 -3.17 -16.71
C ASN A 3 -18.37 -2.09 -15.74
N LEU A 4 -19.68 -2.03 -15.51
CA LEU A 4 -20.28 -1.12 -14.55
C LEU A 4 -20.79 -1.96 -13.38
N VAL A 5 -20.17 -1.80 -12.22
CA VAL A 5 -20.53 -2.49 -10.99
C VAL A 5 -20.88 -1.43 -9.95
N ARG A 6 -21.91 -1.69 -9.16
CA ARG A 6 -22.23 -0.84 -8.01
C ARG A 6 -21.06 -0.92 -7.01
N MET A 7 -20.57 0.22 -6.53
CA MET A 7 -19.41 0.23 -5.62
C MET A 7 -19.68 -0.46 -4.29
N GLU A 8 -20.93 -0.47 -3.84
CA GLU A 8 -21.38 -1.13 -2.61
C GLU A 8 -21.83 -2.58 -2.87
N SER A 9 -21.43 -3.17 -4.00
CA SER A 9 -21.72 -4.57 -4.28
C SER A 9 -20.98 -5.46 -3.28
N PRO A 10 -21.66 -6.39 -2.58
CA PRO A 10 -21.02 -7.28 -1.62
C PRO A 10 -20.00 -8.24 -2.27
N GLY A 11 -20.06 -8.42 -3.59
CA GLY A 11 -19.09 -9.22 -4.35
C GLY A 11 -17.85 -8.44 -4.82
N LEU A 12 -17.76 -7.14 -4.54
CA LEU A 12 -16.63 -6.30 -4.90
C LEU A 12 -15.72 -6.12 -3.69
N ALA A 13 -14.51 -6.67 -3.75
CA ALA A 13 -13.47 -6.43 -2.76
C ALA A 13 -12.44 -5.43 -3.32
N VAL A 14 -11.89 -4.60 -2.44
CA VAL A 14 -10.63 -3.90 -2.70
C VAL A 14 -9.56 -4.60 -1.88
N LEU A 15 -8.55 -5.13 -2.56
CA LEU A 15 -7.39 -5.74 -1.90
C LEU A 15 -6.30 -4.69 -1.66
N ALA A 16 -5.45 -4.97 -0.67
CA ALA A 16 -4.22 -4.22 -0.47
C ALA A 16 -3.30 -4.36 -1.68
N ILE A 17 -2.42 -3.38 -1.86
CA ILE A 17 -1.33 -3.47 -2.82
C ILE A 17 -0.03 -3.14 -2.08
N HIS A 18 0.60 -4.16 -1.54
CA HIS A 18 1.92 -4.05 -0.91
C HIS A 18 2.96 -3.64 -1.94
N ARG A 19 3.91 -2.79 -1.56
CA ARG A 19 5.01 -2.35 -2.42
C ARG A 19 6.24 -3.14 -2.09
N LEU A 20 6.86 -3.70 -3.11
CA LEU A 20 8.13 -4.41 -3.01
C LEU A 20 9.17 -3.53 -3.67
N LEU A 21 10.12 -3.05 -2.88
CA LEU A 21 11.24 -2.25 -3.36
C LEU A 21 12.42 -3.19 -3.59
N ASP A 22 13.00 -3.10 -4.77
CA ASP A 22 14.11 -3.91 -5.25
C ASP A 22 15.31 -3.04 -5.62
N ASN A 23 16.48 -3.69 -5.73
CA ASN A 23 17.73 -3.07 -6.17
C ASN A 23 18.16 -1.88 -5.30
N LEU A 24 17.86 -1.93 -4.00
CA LEU A 24 18.30 -0.93 -3.03
C LEU A 24 19.72 -1.23 -2.56
N THR A 25 20.54 -0.19 -2.42
CA THR A 25 21.84 -0.33 -1.76
C THR A 25 21.65 -0.45 -0.24
N PRO A 26 22.57 -1.12 0.48
CA PRO A 26 22.55 -1.12 1.94
C PRO A 26 22.51 0.29 2.54
N ASP A 27 23.24 1.23 1.95
CA ASP A 27 23.28 2.63 2.39
C ASP A 27 21.92 3.31 2.26
N ASN A 28 21.16 3.06 1.18
CA ASN A 28 19.80 3.59 1.03
C ASN A 28 18.87 3.07 2.14
N ILE A 29 18.94 1.77 2.44
CA ILE A 29 18.11 1.15 3.49
C ILE A 29 18.48 1.71 4.87
N THR A 30 19.78 1.78 5.18
CA THR A 30 20.26 2.32 6.47
C THR A 30 19.92 3.79 6.63
N TYR A 31 20.07 4.58 5.57
CA TYR A 31 19.65 5.98 5.55
C TYR A 31 18.16 6.11 5.87
N ALA A 32 17.30 5.38 5.13
CA ALA A 32 15.86 5.40 5.33
C ALA A 32 15.50 5.03 6.77
N ILE A 33 16.00 3.90 7.28
CA ILE A 33 15.69 3.43 8.65
C ILE A 33 16.09 4.44 9.72
N THR A 34 17.22 5.12 9.54
CA THR A 34 17.72 6.12 10.49
C THR A 34 16.89 7.40 10.44
N LYS A 35 16.31 7.73 9.29
CA LYS A 35 15.48 8.91 9.07
C LYS A 35 14.00 8.73 9.41
N LEU A 36 13.49 7.50 9.40
CA LEU A 36 12.09 7.20 9.73
C LEU A 36 11.61 7.87 11.04
N PRO A 37 12.36 7.82 12.17
CA PRO A 37 11.93 8.44 13.42
C PRO A 37 11.78 9.97 13.39
N GLU A 38 12.27 10.66 12.35
CA GLU A 38 12.07 12.10 12.19
C GLU A 38 10.64 12.41 11.69
N VAL A 39 10.02 11.47 10.97
CA VAL A 39 8.73 11.67 10.28
C VAL A 39 7.63 10.76 10.83
N PHE A 40 8.00 9.62 11.42
CA PHE A 40 7.10 8.59 11.91
C PHE A 40 7.40 8.18 13.35
N ASP A 41 6.35 7.91 14.11
CA ASP A 41 6.43 7.05 15.27
C ASP A 41 6.64 5.61 14.78
N VAL A 42 7.80 5.03 15.12
CA VAL A 42 8.22 3.69 14.68
C VAL A 42 8.06 2.69 15.82
N HIS A 43 7.22 1.68 15.62
CA HIS A 43 7.04 0.60 16.58
C HIS A 43 7.49 -0.74 15.99
N GLU A 44 8.49 -1.37 16.59
CA GLU A 44 8.90 -2.73 16.23
C GLU A 44 7.88 -3.76 16.78
N LEU A 45 7.54 -4.74 15.96
CA LEU A 45 6.58 -5.80 16.27
C LEU A 45 7.19 -7.17 15.98
N ASP A 46 6.78 -8.17 16.75
CA ASP A 46 7.39 -9.51 16.70
C ASP A 46 7.02 -10.30 15.44
N THR A 47 5.81 -10.06 14.89
CA THR A 47 5.29 -10.88 13.78
C THR A 47 4.55 -10.05 12.74
N GLN A 48 4.55 -10.56 11.50
CA GLN A 48 3.71 -10.06 10.41
C GLN A 48 2.23 -10.01 10.81
N ALA A 49 1.73 -11.04 11.51
CA ALA A 49 0.33 -11.11 11.93
C ALA A 49 -0.04 -9.96 12.88
N THR A 50 0.82 -9.66 13.87
CA THR A 50 0.64 -8.53 14.78
C THR A 50 0.68 -7.20 14.03
N LEU A 51 1.59 -7.04 13.08
CA LEU A 51 1.68 -5.84 12.24
C LEU A 51 0.41 -5.62 11.42
N MET A 52 -0.07 -6.65 10.71
CA MET A 52 -1.30 -6.57 9.92
C MET A 52 -2.52 -6.29 10.80
N ALA A 53 -2.60 -6.87 11.99
CA ALA A 53 -3.67 -6.57 12.94
C ALA A 53 -3.65 -5.10 13.40
N GLN A 54 -2.48 -4.56 13.73
CA GLN A 54 -2.33 -3.14 14.09
C GLN A 54 -2.71 -2.21 12.94
N LEU A 55 -2.31 -2.54 11.71
CA LEU A 55 -2.74 -1.81 10.51
C LEU A 55 -4.26 -1.80 10.39
N GLU A 56 -4.93 -2.95 10.50
CA GLU A 56 -6.39 -3.03 10.33
C GLU A 56 -7.15 -2.18 11.38
N THR A 57 -6.68 -2.11 12.63
CA THR A 57 -7.34 -1.27 13.66
C THR A 57 -7.42 0.21 13.29
N ARG A 58 -6.47 0.66 12.45
CA ARG A 58 -6.28 2.05 11.99
C ARG A 58 -6.89 2.32 10.62
N ARG A 59 -7.32 1.27 9.90
CA ARG A 59 -7.86 1.35 8.54
C ARG A 59 -9.01 2.36 8.47
N GLY A 60 -8.88 3.33 7.55
CA GLY A 60 -9.86 4.39 7.33
C GLY A 60 -9.97 5.44 8.45
N LYS A 61 -9.18 5.32 9.53
CA LYS A 61 -9.22 6.25 10.68
C LYS A 61 -7.97 7.11 10.76
N SER A 62 -6.81 6.50 10.59
CA SER A 62 -5.51 7.16 10.66
C SER A 62 -4.52 6.45 9.74
N PRO A 63 -3.66 7.17 9.02
CA PRO A 63 -2.67 6.54 8.17
C PRO A 63 -1.67 5.73 8.99
N ALA A 64 -1.35 4.54 8.49
CA ALA A 64 -0.32 3.67 9.05
C ALA A 64 0.23 2.74 7.97
N ILE A 65 1.54 2.49 8.03
CA ILE A 65 2.24 1.66 7.05
C ILE A 65 3.06 0.62 7.80
N GLY A 66 3.05 -0.61 7.30
CA GLY A 66 3.98 -1.63 7.74
C GLY A 66 5.24 -1.61 6.91
N LEU A 67 6.38 -1.80 7.55
CA LEU A 67 7.68 -1.91 6.91
C LEU A 67 8.34 -3.22 7.35
N TYR A 68 8.81 -3.99 6.38
CA TYR A 68 9.60 -5.19 6.62
C TYR A 68 10.92 -5.13 5.84
N THR A 69 12.01 -5.44 6.52
CA THR A 69 13.40 -5.29 6.03
C THR A 69 14.22 -6.54 6.29
N ALA A 70 15.40 -6.64 5.67
CA ALA A 70 16.26 -7.81 5.70
C ALA A 70 16.83 -8.17 7.10
N ASP A 71 16.69 -7.30 8.09
CA ASP A 71 17.01 -7.55 9.51
C ASP A 71 15.92 -8.35 10.25
N ASP A 72 14.94 -8.90 9.51
CA ASP A 72 13.79 -9.66 9.99
C ASP A 72 12.87 -8.87 10.95
N LYS A 73 12.89 -7.54 10.87
CA LYS A 73 12.08 -6.67 11.72
C LYS A 73 10.81 -6.20 11.02
N HIS A 74 9.70 -6.34 11.74
CA HIS A 74 8.42 -5.76 11.35
C HIS A 74 8.26 -4.42 12.07
N ARG A 75 8.04 -3.35 11.32
CA ARG A 75 7.87 -2.00 11.88
C ARG A 75 6.51 -1.44 11.48
N LEU A 76 5.75 -0.97 12.46
CA LEU A 76 4.59 -0.13 12.25
C LEU A 76 5.05 1.33 12.20
N LEU A 77 4.71 2.03 11.14
CA LEU A 77 5.03 3.43 10.90
C LEU A 77 3.75 4.24 11.00
N ILE A 78 3.70 5.18 11.94
CA ILE A 78 2.58 6.11 12.11
C ILE A 78 3.14 7.53 11.89
N PRO A 79 2.68 8.27 10.87
CA PRO A 79 3.22 9.61 10.59
C PRO A 79 2.90 10.59 11.73
N HIS A 80 3.88 11.41 12.13
CA HIS A 80 3.72 12.42 13.19
C HIS A 80 2.68 13.49 12.85
N SER A 81 2.56 13.81 11.55
CA SER A 81 1.62 14.80 11.05
C SER A 81 0.84 14.21 9.89
N THR A 82 -0.47 14.42 9.91
CA THR A 82 -1.37 13.95 8.86
C THR A 82 -2.18 15.11 8.36
N THR A 83 -2.27 15.27 7.04
CA THR A 83 -3.25 16.19 6.47
C THR A 83 -4.64 15.55 6.48
N PRO A 84 -5.72 16.32 6.66
CA PRO A 84 -7.07 15.81 6.46
C PRO A 84 -7.19 15.18 5.07
N SER A 85 -7.68 13.94 5.00
CA SER A 85 -7.79 13.16 3.76
C SER A 85 -6.47 12.65 3.16
N GLN A 86 -5.38 12.63 3.94
CA GLN A 86 -4.14 12.00 3.49
C GLN A 86 -4.35 10.51 3.25
N LEU A 87 -4.08 10.06 2.04
CA LEU A 87 -4.18 8.65 1.66
C LEU A 87 -2.87 7.93 1.99
N ASP A 88 -2.96 6.72 2.55
CA ASP A 88 -1.82 5.84 2.81
C ASP A 88 -0.95 5.65 1.56
N VAL A 89 -1.59 5.52 0.40
CA VAL A 89 -0.91 5.38 -0.90
C VAL A 89 -0.08 6.59 -1.30
N THR A 90 -0.50 7.79 -0.92
CA THR A 90 0.25 9.02 -1.19
C THR A 90 1.45 9.13 -0.26
N LEU A 91 1.25 8.80 1.03
CA LEU A 91 2.33 8.77 2.01
C LEU A 91 3.41 7.73 1.64
N VAL A 92 2.99 6.56 1.17
CA VAL A 92 3.91 5.54 0.64
C VAL A 92 4.65 6.06 -0.59
N GLN A 93 3.95 6.64 -1.57
CA GLN A 93 4.54 7.01 -2.84
C GLN A 93 5.49 8.20 -2.74
N GLU A 94 5.08 9.27 -2.05
CA GLU A 94 5.83 10.52 -2.00
C GLU A 94 6.87 10.49 -0.88
N THR A 95 6.47 10.10 0.34
CA THR A 95 7.37 10.16 1.49
C THR A 95 8.26 8.92 1.59
N LEU A 96 7.68 7.72 1.61
CA LEU A 96 8.51 6.52 1.82
C LEU A 96 9.36 6.19 0.59
N ILE A 97 8.75 6.08 -0.60
CA ILE A 97 9.46 5.62 -1.80
C ILE A 97 10.42 6.70 -2.34
N LYS A 98 9.93 7.91 -2.61
CA LYS A 98 10.75 8.95 -3.24
C LYS A 98 11.70 9.64 -2.26
N GLU A 99 11.26 10.00 -1.05
CA GLU A 99 12.10 10.76 -0.11
C GLU A 99 12.96 9.87 0.77
N MET A 100 12.38 8.85 1.44
CA MET A 100 13.12 8.02 2.40
C MET A 100 14.01 6.97 1.71
N PHE A 101 13.44 6.15 0.83
CA PHE A 101 14.17 5.11 0.11
C PHE A 101 14.88 5.62 -1.16
N GLN A 102 14.63 6.89 -1.56
CA GLN A 102 15.28 7.55 -2.69
C GLN A 102 15.14 6.77 -4.01
N VAL A 103 13.99 6.11 -4.18
CA VAL A 103 13.67 5.34 -5.38
C VAL A 103 12.91 6.22 -6.36
N GLU A 104 13.50 6.46 -7.54
CA GLU A 104 12.76 6.96 -8.67
C GLU A 104 11.76 5.88 -9.12
N THR A 105 10.53 6.27 -9.48
CA THR A 105 9.43 5.35 -9.83
C THR A 105 9.66 4.65 -11.18
N LEU A 106 10.71 3.85 -11.26
CA LEU A 106 11.10 3.01 -12.39
C LEU A 106 10.56 1.59 -12.18
N ALA A 107 10.15 0.96 -13.27
CA ALA A 107 9.59 -0.40 -13.25
C ALA A 107 10.57 -1.43 -12.65
N ASP A 108 11.88 -1.17 -12.74
CA ASP A 108 12.93 -2.08 -12.28
C ASP A 108 13.15 -2.05 -10.75
N HIS A 109 12.51 -1.11 -10.05
CA HIS A 109 12.68 -0.92 -8.60
C HIS A 109 11.43 -1.23 -7.78
N ILE A 110 10.24 -1.25 -8.40
CA ILE A 110 8.98 -1.38 -7.67
C ILE A 110 8.11 -2.46 -8.28
N SER A 111 7.86 -3.52 -7.50
CA SER A 111 6.86 -4.53 -7.80
C SER A 111 5.74 -4.55 -6.74
N TYR A 112 4.67 -5.31 -7.00
CA TYR A 112 3.44 -5.22 -6.23
C TYR A 112 2.86 -6.61 -5.97
N THR A 113 2.32 -6.83 -4.77
CA THR A 113 1.54 -8.03 -4.42
C THR A 113 0.33 -7.68 -3.57
N ALA A 114 -0.71 -8.51 -3.67
CA ALA A 114 -1.90 -8.41 -2.83
C ALA A 114 -1.77 -9.18 -1.49
N TYR A 115 -0.70 -9.96 -1.33
CA TYR A 115 -0.53 -10.88 -0.20
C TYR A 115 0.68 -10.48 0.64
N ALA A 116 0.46 -10.29 1.95
CA ALA A 116 1.51 -9.89 2.88
C ALA A 116 2.60 -10.97 3.02
N ASP A 117 2.23 -12.24 2.99
CA ASP A 117 3.16 -13.37 3.06
C ASP A 117 4.15 -13.35 1.89
N ASP A 118 3.65 -13.09 0.67
CA ASP A 118 4.49 -12.96 -0.53
C ASP A 118 5.46 -11.78 -0.39
N ALA A 119 5.02 -10.67 0.21
CA ALA A 119 5.84 -9.50 0.41
C ALA A 119 7.00 -9.77 1.40
N VAL A 120 6.73 -10.48 2.50
CA VAL A 120 7.76 -10.90 3.45
C VAL A 120 8.69 -11.93 2.83
N ALA A 121 8.17 -12.92 2.11
CA ALA A 121 8.97 -13.91 1.41
C ALA A 121 9.89 -13.28 0.35
N HIS A 122 9.42 -12.25 -0.35
CA HIS A 122 10.20 -11.48 -1.33
C HIS A 122 11.45 -10.87 -0.70
N VAL A 123 11.30 -10.19 0.44
CA VAL A 123 12.43 -9.62 1.19
C VAL A 123 13.37 -10.70 1.70
N LYS A 124 12.85 -11.82 2.21
CA LYS A 124 13.68 -12.94 2.68
C LYS A 124 14.50 -13.61 1.58
N SER A 125 14.07 -13.50 0.33
CA SER A 125 14.71 -14.19 -0.81
C SER A 125 15.90 -13.44 -1.42
N GLY A 126 16.27 -12.25 -0.92
CA GLY A 126 17.42 -11.51 -1.45
C GLY A 126 17.81 -10.28 -0.64
N THR A 127 18.99 -9.75 -0.92
CA THR A 127 19.49 -8.49 -0.33
C THR A 127 19.00 -7.28 -1.11
N GLY A 128 19.01 -6.09 -0.49
CA GLY A 128 18.59 -4.86 -1.18
C GLY A 128 17.09 -4.79 -1.46
N ARG A 129 16.30 -5.47 -0.63
CA ARG A 129 14.85 -5.57 -0.75
C ARG A 129 14.14 -5.07 0.49
N VAL A 130 13.01 -4.40 0.27
CA VAL A 130 12.15 -3.87 1.33
C VAL A 130 10.69 -4.08 0.94
N ALA A 131 9.86 -4.43 1.92
CA ALA A 131 8.42 -4.53 1.73
C ALA A 131 7.69 -3.45 2.52
N LEU A 132 6.80 -2.73 1.85
CA LEU A 132 5.82 -1.83 2.46
C LEU A 132 4.45 -2.51 2.46
N LEU A 133 4.00 -2.85 3.65
CA LEU A 133 2.73 -3.49 3.94
C LEU A 133 1.65 -2.42 4.19
N MET A 134 0.45 -2.64 3.67
CA MET A 134 -0.59 -1.61 3.57
C MET A 134 -1.94 -2.22 3.85
N ASN A 135 -2.87 -1.40 4.36
CA ASN A 135 -4.28 -1.75 4.34
C ASN A 135 -4.85 -1.62 2.91
N PRO A 136 -5.92 -2.36 2.60
CA PRO A 136 -6.72 -2.06 1.42
C PRO A 136 -7.36 -0.69 1.53
N THR A 137 -7.23 0.13 0.48
CA THR A 137 -7.90 1.42 0.39
C THR A 137 -9.43 1.22 0.45
N PRO A 138 -10.14 1.82 1.42
CA PRO A 138 -11.59 1.78 1.47
C PRO A 138 -12.22 2.36 0.19
N VAL A 139 -13.31 1.77 -0.27
CA VAL A 139 -14.01 2.23 -1.48
C VAL A 139 -14.52 3.66 -1.32
N GLU A 140 -14.92 4.01 -0.10
CA GLU A 140 -15.38 5.34 0.29
C GLU A 140 -14.31 6.40 0.02
N GLN A 141 -13.04 6.12 0.35
CA GLN A 141 -11.92 7.03 0.06
C GLN A 141 -11.68 7.18 -1.45
N VAL A 142 -11.87 6.11 -2.23
CA VAL A 142 -11.77 6.17 -3.70
C VAL A 142 -12.84 7.10 -4.27
N LEU A 143 -14.07 6.99 -3.75
CA LEU A 143 -15.18 7.86 -4.13
C LEU A 143 -14.93 9.31 -3.74
N GLU A 144 -14.45 9.57 -2.52
CA GLU A 144 -14.13 10.92 -2.04
C GLU A 144 -13.11 11.63 -2.95
N VAL A 145 -12.01 10.95 -3.30
CA VAL A 145 -10.99 11.49 -4.21
C VAL A 145 -11.57 11.80 -5.58
N ALA A 146 -12.39 10.89 -6.12
CA ALA A 146 -13.04 11.07 -7.41
C ALA A 146 -14.05 12.24 -7.39
N MET A 147 -14.85 12.36 -6.34
CA MET A 147 -15.81 13.46 -6.16
C MET A 147 -15.12 14.81 -6.01
N ALA A 148 -13.92 14.83 -5.42
CA ALA A 148 -13.06 16.02 -5.34
C ALA A 148 -12.36 16.36 -6.67
N GLY A 149 -12.56 15.59 -7.75
CA GLY A 149 -11.90 15.80 -9.04
C GLY A 149 -10.38 15.55 -9.00
N SER A 150 -9.90 14.86 -7.97
CA SER A 150 -8.48 14.57 -7.74
C SER A 150 -8.10 13.18 -8.27
N ILE A 151 -6.80 12.91 -8.36
CA ILE A 151 -6.25 11.66 -8.89
C ILE A 151 -5.49 10.93 -7.78
N MET A 152 -5.73 9.63 -7.62
CA MET A 152 -4.92 8.78 -6.74
C MET A 152 -3.58 8.41 -7.39
N PRO A 153 -2.52 8.15 -6.61
CA PRO A 153 -1.27 7.60 -7.13
C PRO A 153 -1.45 6.33 -7.98
N GLN A 154 -0.41 5.96 -8.73
CA GLN A 154 -0.48 4.72 -9.50
C GLN A 154 -0.58 3.49 -8.58
N LYS A 155 -1.36 2.48 -9.04
CA LYS A 155 -1.56 1.21 -8.33
C LYS A 155 -2.10 1.41 -6.90
N SER A 156 -3.02 2.35 -6.71
CA SER A 156 -3.63 2.62 -5.40
C SER A 156 -4.77 1.67 -5.02
N THR A 157 -5.42 1.01 -5.99
CA THR A 157 -6.57 0.13 -5.72
C THR A 157 -6.49 -1.17 -6.52
N TYR A 158 -6.84 -2.28 -5.87
CA TYR A 158 -6.95 -3.60 -6.51
C TYR A 158 -8.38 -4.12 -6.36
N PHE A 159 -9.25 -3.81 -7.32
CA PHE A 159 -10.60 -4.36 -7.34
C PHE A 159 -10.58 -5.85 -7.71
N TYR A 160 -11.24 -6.67 -6.89
CA TYR A 160 -11.33 -8.13 -7.04
C TYR A 160 -12.80 -8.60 -6.87
N PRO A 161 -13.24 -9.63 -7.62
CA PRO A 161 -12.51 -10.36 -8.65
C PRO A 161 -12.31 -9.53 -9.92
N LYS A 162 -11.16 -9.73 -10.58
CA LYS A 162 -11.03 -9.31 -11.98
C LYS A 162 -11.88 -10.28 -12.81
N MET A 163 -12.90 -9.76 -13.50
CA MET A 163 -13.78 -10.62 -14.27
C MET A 163 -13.01 -11.31 -15.39
N ALA A 164 -13.12 -12.63 -15.47
CA ALA A 164 -12.77 -13.37 -16.67
C ALA A 164 -13.69 -12.89 -17.81
N THR A 165 -13.11 -12.72 -18.99
CA THR A 165 -13.67 -12.04 -20.16
C THR A 165 -15.19 -12.23 -20.41
N GLY A 166 -15.87 -11.13 -20.76
CA GLY A 166 -17.19 -11.13 -21.39
C GLY A 166 -17.82 -9.73 -21.37
N LEU A 167 -18.62 -9.37 -22.38
CA LEU A 167 -19.50 -8.19 -22.36
C LEU A 167 -20.93 -8.69 -22.12
N VAL A 168 -21.50 -8.42 -20.94
CA VAL A 168 -22.91 -8.69 -20.65
C VAL A 168 -23.59 -7.32 -20.48
N LEU A 169 -24.45 -6.96 -21.43
CA LEU A 169 -25.28 -5.76 -21.36
C LEU A 169 -26.65 -6.15 -20.82
N ASN A 170 -26.96 -5.75 -19.59
CA ASN A 170 -28.33 -5.85 -19.08
C ASN A 170 -29.11 -4.60 -19.52
N LEU A 171 -29.97 -4.76 -20.53
CA LEU A 171 -30.82 -3.67 -21.00
C LEU A 171 -31.87 -3.36 -19.92
N LEU A 172 -31.81 -2.15 -19.36
CA LEU A 172 -32.86 -1.65 -18.48
C LEU A 172 -34.07 -1.32 -19.35
N ASN A 173 -35.11 -2.14 -19.27
CA ASN A 173 -36.41 -1.78 -19.84
C ASN A 173 -36.95 -0.57 -19.07
N ARG A 174 -37.31 0.48 -19.81
CA ARG A 174 -38.00 1.67 -19.27
C ARG A 174 -39.43 1.32 -18.88
#